data_AF-A0A5E6T6J3-F1
#
_entry.id   AF-A0A5E6T6J3-F1
#
_cell.length_a   1.000
_cell.length_b   1.000
_cell.length_c   1.000
_cell.angle_alpha   90.00
_cell.angle_beta   90.00
_cell.angle_gamma   90.00
#
_symmetry.space_group_name_H-M   'P 1'
#
loop_
_entity.id
_entity.type
_entity.pdbx_description
1 polymer ?
#
loop_
_entity_poly.entity_id
_entity_poly.type
_entity_poly.pdbx_seq_one_letter_code
_entity_poly.pdbx_strand_id
1 'polypeptide(L)'
;MDARFSLLLALPLALAACSTPPKPQPLAKPQPPAQHPGLEVFERVINEPAAPDSIIRQGDQITYMIAPSASNPWVARFDASCSQPSASMFYPTNQGMQAFSDNDESSSLAQPQLQVLQRSEQLKNACAYRAVPDWRALDTAPGQDWLVLDRNSAIHDDGVLKIWTSIQLAHYQAAAGYSQVAQLHERLAIDCKQRTFKPLSDFKVDDNGRVYKGKINLNTPMAPLAQADRGQQRLIEAACQPAASWAQMATPPMRTPLPPQLDTPKAAPAVLAAIDALQLPQPRLTLEALHYRYDALVLNGICQPVR
;
A
#
# COMPACT_ATOMS: atom_id res chain seq x y z
N MET A 1 40.77 -48.28 -49.46
CA MET A 1 42.00 -47.96 -48.72
C MET A 1 41.56 -47.26 -47.45
N ASP A 2 41.65 -47.77 -46.23
CA ASP A 2 42.06 -49.07 -45.73
C ASP A 2 41.26 -49.34 -44.46
N ALA A 3 40.89 -50.61 -44.29
CA ALA A 3 40.27 -51.15 -43.10
C ALA A 3 41.31 -51.25 -41.97
N ARG A 4 40.93 -50.96 -40.72
CA ARG A 4 41.48 -51.65 -39.55
C ARG A 4 40.38 -51.94 -38.53
N PHE A 5 40.24 -53.26 -38.33
CA PHE A 5 39.38 -54.01 -37.43
C PHE A 5 40.14 -54.30 -36.12
N SER A 6 39.38 -54.63 -35.06
CA SER A 6 39.77 -55.53 -33.95
C SER A 6 40.72 -54.95 -32.87
N LEU A 7 40.65 -55.28 -31.57
CA LEU A 7 39.94 -56.33 -30.83
C LEU A 7 39.93 -55.99 -29.30
N LEU A 8 38.80 -56.32 -28.64
CA LEU A 8 38.58 -56.90 -27.30
C LEU A 8 39.56 -56.64 -26.13
N LEU A 9 39.00 -56.24 -24.97
CA LEU A 9 39.07 -57.04 -23.73
C LEU A 9 38.00 -56.63 -22.71
N ALA A 10 37.28 -57.64 -22.23
CA ALA A 10 36.20 -57.58 -21.26
C ALA A 10 36.72 -57.69 -19.82
N LEU A 11 36.00 -57.08 -18.86
CA LEU A 11 35.91 -57.60 -17.49
C LEU A 11 34.58 -57.17 -16.85
N PRO A 12 33.73 -58.12 -16.39
CA PRO A 12 32.47 -57.83 -15.72
C PRO A 12 32.69 -57.71 -14.20
N LEU A 13 32.23 -56.61 -13.60
CA LEU A 13 32.03 -56.52 -12.15
C LEU A 13 30.56 -56.81 -11.85
N ALA A 14 30.30 -58.06 -11.48
CA ALA A 14 29.03 -58.48 -10.90
C ALA A 14 28.89 -57.89 -9.49
N LEU A 15 28.04 -56.88 -9.34
CA LEU A 15 27.48 -56.49 -8.04
C LEU A 15 26.07 -57.08 -7.97
N ALA A 16 25.94 -58.14 -7.18
CA ALA A 16 24.66 -58.75 -6.84
C ALA A 16 23.81 -57.73 -6.07
N ALA A 17 22.75 -57.23 -6.73
CA ALA A 17 21.70 -56.46 -6.08
C ALA A 17 20.69 -57.43 -5.46
N CYS A 18 20.61 -57.47 -4.12
CA CYS A 18 19.43 -57.97 -3.43
C CYS A 18 18.32 -56.93 -3.57
N SER A 19 17.53 -57.01 -4.63
CA SER A 19 16.31 -56.23 -4.80
C SER A 19 15.19 -56.83 -3.94
N THR A 20 14.94 -56.26 -2.77
CA THR A 20 13.67 -56.42 -2.07
C THR A 20 12.60 -55.59 -2.80
N PRO A 21 11.43 -56.16 -3.13
CA PRO A 21 10.38 -55.40 -3.80
C PRO A 21 9.87 -54.27 -2.89
N PRO A 22 9.72 -53.04 -3.40
CA PRO A 22 9.17 -51.94 -2.61
C PRO A 22 7.73 -52.27 -2.21
N LYS A 23 7.47 -52.24 -0.91
CA LYS A 23 6.15 -52.37 -0.32
C LYS A 23 5.24 -51.27 -0.91
N PRO A 24 4.03 -51.58 -1.39
CA PRO A 24 3.13 -50.56 -1.92
C PRO A 24 2.86 -49.50 -0.86
N GLN A 25 3.30 -48.27 -1.12
CA GLN A 25 2.89 -47.12 -0.32
C GLN A 25 1.39 -46.90 -0.57
N PRO A 26 0.56 -46.73 0.48
CA PRO A 26 -0.83 -46.36 0.29
C PRO A 26 -0.88 -45.05 -0.48
N LEU A 27 -1.68 -44.97 -1.54
CA LEU A 27 -1.98 -43.71 -2.22
C LEU A 27 -2.39 -42.69 -1.16
N ALA A 28 -1.64 -41.59 -1.09
CA ALA A 28 -2.05 -40.42 -0.34
C ALA A 28 -3.46 -40.06 -0.82
N LYS A 29 -4.42 -40.03 0.11
CA LYS A 29 -5.76 -39.50 -0.17
C LYS A 29 -5.57 -38.09 -0.75
N PRO A 30 -6.29 -37.70 -1.81
CA PRO A 30 -6.29 -36.32 -2.27
C PRO A 30 -6.62 -35.44 -1.07
N GLN A 31 -5.67 -34.61 -0.64
CA GLN A 31 -5.98 -33.54 0.28
C GLN A 31 -7.05 -32.67 -0.41
N PRO A 32 -8.15 -32.35 0.27
CA PRO A 32 -9.07 -31.33 -0.23
C PRO A 32 -8.25 -30.10 -0.61
N PRO A 33 -8.51 -29.46 -1.78
CA PRO A 33 -7.79 -28.26 -2.16
C PRO A 33 -7.84 -27.29 -0.97
N ALA A 34 -6.67 -26.81 -0.56
CA ALA A 34 -6.56 -25.88 0.55
C ALA A 34 -7.52 -24.72 0.29
N GLN A 35 -8.50 -24.51 1.18
CA GLN A 35 -9.39 -23.36 1.10
C GLN A 35 -8.52 -22.11 1.14
N HIS A 36 -8.43 -21.41 0.02
CA HIS A 36 -7.69 -20.16 -0.06
C HIS A 36 -8.46 -19.13 0.78
N PRO A 37 -7.93 -18.61 1.91
CA PRO A 37 -8.68 -17.70 2.77
C PRO A 37 -9.22 -16.48 2.01
N GLY A 38 -8.46 -16.02 1.01
CA GLY A 38 -8.89 -14.96 0.09
C GLY A 38 -10.16 -15.29 -0.72
N LEU A 39 -10.41 -16.55 -1.10
CA LEU A 39 -11.62 -16.91 -1.83
C LEU A 39 -12.87 -16.74 -0.95
N GLU A 40 -12.80 -17.19 0.31
CA GLU A 40 -13.90 -16.99 1.26
C GLU A 40 -14.17 -15.49 1.45
N VAL A 41 -13.13 -14.68 1.69
CA VAL A 41 -13.31 -13.23 1.81
C VAL A 41 -13.97 -12.66 0.56
N PHE A 42 -13.48 -13.01 -0.63
CA PHE A 42 -14.03 -12.53 -1.90
C PHE A 42 -15.53 -12.83 -2.02
N GLU A 43 -15.94 -14.08 -1.78
CA GLU A 43 -17.35 -14.50 -1.83
C GLU A 43 -18.22 -13.75 -0.83
N ARG A 44 -17.67 -13.37 0.34
CA ARG A 44 -18.37 -12.59 1.37
C ARG A 44 -18.48 -11.12 1.05
N VAL A 45 -17.55 -10.53 0.29
CA VAL A 45 -17.49 -9.07 0.07
C VAL A 45 -17.92 -8.63 -1.32
N ILE A 46 -17.95 -9.51 -2.32
CA ILE A 46 -18.14 -9.13 -3.74
C ILE A 46 -19.49 -8.45 -4.04
N ASN A 47 -20.50 -8.74 -3.22
CA ASN A 47 -21.84 -8.15 -3.34
C ASN A 47 -22.10 -6.99 -2.36
N GLU A 48 -21.12 -6.67 -1.52
CA GLU A 48 -21.24 -5.55 -0.60
C GLU A 48 -21.00 -4.21 -1.31
N PRO A 49 -21.63 -3.12 -0.88
CA PRO A 49 -21.33 -1.81 -1.43
C PRO A 49 -19.91 -1.37 -1.06
N ALA A 50 -19.24 -0.70 -2.01
CA ALA A 50 -18.01 0.02 -1.72
C ALA A 50 -18.28 1.11 -0.67
N ALA A 51 -17.40 1.23 0.34
CA ALA A 51 -17.51 2.30 1.30
C ALA A 51 -17.19 3.63 0.59
N PRO A 52 -18.13 4.58 0.49
CA PRO A 52 -18.01 5.73 -0.41
C PRO A 52 -16.80 6.62 -0.07
N ASP A 53 -16.52 6.76 1.22
CA ASP A 53 -15.40 7.57 1.71
C ASP A 53 -14.03 6.90 1.56
N SER A 54 -13.97 5.68 1.00
CA SER A 54 -12.71 4.98 0.70
C SER A 54 -12.31 5.03 -0.78
N ILE A 55 -13.18 5.56 -1.65
CA ILE A 55 -13.01 5.46 -3.09
C ILE A 55 -11.96 6.47 -3.58
N ILE A 56 -10.79 5.96 -3.94
CA ILE A 56 -9.69 6.68 -4.58
C ILE A 56 -9.69 6.39 -6.07
N ARG A 57 -9.63 7.43 -6.90
CA ARG A 57 -9.51 7.29 -8.34
C ARG A 57 -8.26 8.00 -8.83
N GLN A 58 -7.58 7.41 -9.81
CA GLN A 58 -6.49 8.04 -10.54
C GLN A 58 -6.58 7.62 -12.00
N GLY A 59 -7.07 8.55 -12.83
CA GLY A 59 -7.42 8.22 -14.21
C GLY A 59 -8.45 7.09 -14.27
N ASP A 60 -8.05 5.97 -14.85
CA ASP A 60 -8.87 4.77 -15.02
C ASP A 60 -8.77 3.77 -13.85
N GLN A 61 -7.76 3.90 -13.00
CA GLN A 61 -7.58 3.05 -11.83
C GLN A 61 -8.40 3.57 -10.65
N ILE A 62 -9.00 2.64 -9.91
CA ILE A 62 -9.77 2.91 -8.70
C ILE A 62 -9.34 1.97 -7.58
N THR A 63 -9.19 2.51 -6.39
CA THR A 63 -9.05 1.76 -5.15
C THR A 63 -10.28 2.05 -4.29
N TYR A 64 -10.88 1.01 -3.71
CA TYR A 64 -11.94 1.17 -2.72
C TYR A 64 -11.90 0.04 -1.70
N MET A 65 -12.56 0.26 -0.57
CA MET A 65 -12.65 -0.71 0.51
C MET A 65 -14.09 -1.09 0.79
N ILE A 66 -14.26 -2.32 1.25
CA ILE A 66 -15.47 -2.80 1.91
C ILE A 66 -15.24 -2.61 3.40
N ALA A 67 -16.05 -1.75 4.01
CA ALA A 67 -16.00 -1.48 5.44
C ALA A 67 -16.85 -2.51 6.19
N PRO A 68 -16.49 -2.83 7.44
CA PRO A 68 -17.32 -3.69 8.25
C PRO A 68 -18.64 -2.98 8.57
N SER A 69 -19.73 -3.73 8.57
CA SER A 69 -21.08 -3.31 8.91
C SER A 69 -21.71 -4.26 9.92
N ALA A 70 -22.90 -3.92 10.43
CA ALA A 70 -23.63 -4.77 11.36
C ALA A 70 -23.98 -6.15 10.77
N SER A 71 -24.20 -6.22 9.45
CA SER A 71 -24.54 -7.46 8.74
C SER A 71 -23.32 -8.18 8.14
N ASN A 72 -22.20 -7.49 7.99
CA ASN A 72 -21.00 -8.04 7.37
C ASN A 72 -19.72 -7.54 8.07
N PRO A 73 -19.03 -8.37 8.86
CA PRO A 73 -17.82 -7.95 9.58
C PRO A 73 -16.56 -7.93 8.69
N TRP A 74 -16.66 -8.37 7.42
CA TRP A 74 -15.52 -8.56 6.54
C TRP A 74 -15.01 -7.22 6.00
N VAL A 75 -13.68 -7.17 5.82
CA VAL A 75 -12.99 -6.02 5.24
C VAL A 75 -12.17 -6.51 4.06
N ALA A 76 -12.26 -5.79 2.96
CA ALA A 76 -11.45 -6.05 1.77
C ALA A 76 -11.13 -4.72 1.09
N ARG A 77 -10.03 -4.70 0.35
CA ARG A 77 -9.67 -3.60 -0.55
C ARG A 77 -9.61 -4.15 -1.96
N PHE A 78 -10.21 -3.44 -2.89
CA PHE A 78 -10.09 -3.71 -4.31
C PHE A 78 -9.30 -2.59 -4.97
N ASP A 79 -8.31 -2.97 -5.77
CA ASP A 79 -7.67 -2.08 -6.74
C ASP A 79 -8.08 -2.60 -8.12
N ALA A 80 -8.72 -1.78 -8.95
CA ALA A 80 -9.26 -2.21 -10.23
C ALA A 80 -9.21 -1.11 -11.29
N SER A 81 -9.24 -1.52 -12.55
CA SER A 81 -9.50 -0.62 -13.66
C SER A 81 -11.01 -0.50 -13.91
N CYS A 82 -11.46 0.72 -14.22
CA CYS A 82 -12.84 0.98 -14.60
C CYS A 82 -13.17 0.59 -16.06
N SER A 83 -12.16 0.39 -16.92
CA SER A 83 -12.36 0.08 -18.34
C SER A 83 -11.67 -1.20 -18.82
N GLN A 84 -10.62 -1.66 -18.13
CA GLN A 84 -9.82 -2.81 -18.47
C GLN A 84 -10.08 -3.98 -17.51
N PRO A 85 -9.91 -5.22 -17.99
CA PRO A 85 -10.05 -6.40 -17.17
C PRO A 85 -8.81 -6.62 -16.28
N SER A 86 -8.58 -5.73 -15.31
CA SER A 86 -7.46 -5.82 -14.37
C SER A 86 -7.91 -5.43 -12.98
N ALA A 87 -7.66 -6.29 -12.00
CA ALA A 87 -7.97 -6.04 -10.61
C ALA A 87 -7.17 -6.91 -9.64
N SER A 88 -7.04 -6.42 -8.42
CA SER A 88 -6.48 -7.09 -7.25
C SER A 88 -7.47 -6.95 -6.09
N MET A 89 -7.55 -7.97 -5.24
CA MET A 89 -8.22 -7.87 -3.95
C MET A 89 -7.20 -8.12 -2.84
N PHE A 90 -7.28 -7.33 -1.78
CA PHE A 90 -6.49 -7.50 -0.57
C PHE A 90 -7.40 -7.67 0.64
N TYR A 91 -7.03 -8.53 1.58
CA TYR A 91 -7.78 -8.78 2.80
C TYR A 91 -6.86 -8.78 4.03
N PRO A 92 -7.37 -8.45 5.22
CA PRO A 92 -6.56 -8.37 6.43
C PRO A 92 -6.16 -9.76 6.93
N THR A 93 -4.90 -9.88 7.33
CA THR A 93 -4.32 -11.04 8.04
C THR A 93 -3.51 -10.55 9.24
N ASN A 94 -2.94 -11.48 10.02
CA ASN A 94 -2.02 -11.15 11.11
C ASN A 94 -0.71 -10.47 10.63
N GLN A 95 -0.41 -10.52 9.33
CA GLN A 95 0.75 -9.90 8.70
C GLN A 95 0.41 -8.58 8.00
N GLY A 96 -0.84 -8.11 8.09
CA GLY A 96 -1.32 -6.93 7.38
C GLY A 96 -2.23 -7.30 6.22
N MET A 97 -2.33 -6.43 5.21
CA MET A 97 -3.14 -6.71 4.03
C MET A 97 -2.41 -7.68 3.09
N GLN A 98 -3.01 -8.83 2.81
CA GLN A 98 -2.47 -9.83 1.88
C GLN A 98 -3.29 -9.83 0.58
N ALA A 99 -2.61 -9.95 -0.56
CA ALA A 99 -3.27 -10.11 -1.85
C ALA A 99 -3.97 -11.47 -1.93
N PHE A 100 -5.15 -11.50 -2.53
CA PHE A 100 -5.77 -12.72 -2.99
C PHE A 100 -5.30 -13.02 -4.41
N SER A 101 -4.41 -13.99 -4.53
CA SER A 101 -3.81 -14.44 -5.78
C SER A 101 -3.54 -15.95 -5.71
N ASP A 102 -3.55 -16.62 -6.87
CA ASP A 102 -3.19 -18.03 -6.99
C ASP A 102 -1.66 -18.26 -6.94
N ASN A 103 -0.86 -17.19 -7.00
CA ASN A 103 0.59 -17.24 -6.87
C ASN A 103 1.14 -16.04 -6.09
N ASP A 104 2.27 -16.23 -5.43
CA ASP A 104 2.90 -15.22 -4.57
C ASP A 104 3.60 -14.09 -5.36
N GLU A 105 3.77 -14.24 -6.67
CA GLU A 105 4.47 -13.27 -7.53
C GLU A 105 3.55 -12.17 -8.09
N SER A 106 2.23 -12.34 -7.97
CA SER A 106 1.22 -11.42 -8.51
C SER A 106 0.22 -11.03 -7.43
N SER A 107 -0.27 -9.80 -7.47
CA SER A 107 -1.44 -9.39 -6.69
C SER A 107 -2.75 -9.52 -7.46
N SER A 108 -2.71 -9.90 -8.74
CA SER A 108 -3.88 -9.93 -9.61
C SER A 108 -4.84 -11.05 -9.23
N LEU A 109 -6.14 -10.75 -9.28
CA LEU A 109 -7.18 -11.76 -9.14
C LEU A 109 -7.08 -12.79 -10.27
N ALA A 110 -7.35 -14.04 -9.93
CA ALA A 110 -7.50 -15.11 -10.91
C ALA A 110 -8.70 -14.86 -11.83
N GLN A 111 -8.65 -15.44 -13.04
CA GLN A 111 -9.60 -15.14 -14.10
C GLN A 111 -11.08 -15.33 -13.71
N PRO A 112 -11.48 -16.37 -12.95
CA PRO A 112 -12.88 -16.52 -12.53
C PRO A 112 -13.36 -15.36 -11.64
N GLN A 113 -12.59 -14.97 -10.64
CA GLN A 113 -12.92 -13.90 -9.69
C GLN A 113 -12.89 -12.53 -10.37
N LEU A 114 -11.93 -12.32 -11.26
CA LEU A 114 -11.85 -11.11 -12.07
C LEU A 114 -13.11 -10.93 -12.94
N GLN A 115 -13.63 -11.98 -13.57
CA GLN A 115 -14.89 -11.91 -14.34
C GLN A 115 -16.10 -11.59 -13.47
N VAL A 116 -16.16 -12.15 -12.25
CA VAL A 116 -17.22 -11.82 -11.30
C VAL A 116 -17.16 -10.35 -10.90
N LEU A 117 -15.97 -9.84 -10.55
CA LEU A 117 -15.78 -8.44 -10.17
C LEU A 117 -16.15 -7.47 -11.28
N GLN A 118 -15.78 -7.76 -12.53
CA GLN A 118 -16.13 -6.92 -13.70
C GLN A 118 -17.63 -6.76 -13.91
N ARG A 119 -18.42 -7.77 -13.53
CA ARG A 119 -19.87 -7.75 -13.67
C ARG A 119 -20.58 -7.21 -12.43
N SER A 120 -19.87 -7.09 -11.31
CA SER A 120 -20.42 -6.66 -10.03
C SER A 120 -20.97 -5.24 -10.09
N GLU A 121 -22.08 -5.00 -9.39
CA GLU A 121 -22.59 -3.64 -9.16
C GLU A 121 -21.63 -2.84 -8.27
N GLN A 122 -20.87 -3.52 -7.41
CA GLN A 122 -19.83 -2.93 -6.56
C GLN A 122 -18.81 -2.12 -7.39
N LEU A 123 -18.17 -2.74 -8.39
CA LEU A 123 -17.18 -2.05 -9.22
C LEU A 123 -17.83 -0.94 -10.07
N LYS A 124 -18.99 -1.22 -10.69
CA LYS A 124 -19.71 -0.23 -11.50
C LYS A 124 -20.05 1.02 -10.70
N ASN A 125 -20.60 0.84 -9.50
CA ASN A 125 -20.97 1.93 -8.62
C ASN A 125 -19.75 2.69 -8.12
N ALA A 126 -18.66 2.00 -7.76
CA ALA A 126 -17.42 2.67 -7.35
C ALA A 126 -16.86 3.56 -8.47
N CYS A 127 -16.79 3.04 -9.71
CA CYS A 127 -16.32 3.78 -10.89
C CYS A 127 -17.23 4.96 -11.28
N ALA A 128 -18.55 4.84 -11.06
CA ALA A 128 -19.50 5.91 -11.31
C ALA A 128 -19.51 6.98 -10.20
N TYR A 129 -19.27 6.59 -8.95
CA TYR A 129 -19.35 7.47 -7.78
C TYR A 129 -18.31 8.60 -7.82
N ARG A 130 -17.07 8.30 -8.24
CA ARG A 130 -15.99 9.28 -8.29
C ARG A 130 -15.57 9.57 -9.73
N ALA A 131 -15.78 10.80 -10.20
CA ALA A 131 -15.21 11.28 -11.44
C ALA A 131 -13.67 11.27 -11.40
N VAL A 132 -13.03 11.37 -12.57
CA VAL A 132 -11.57 11.53 -12.63
C VAL A 132 -11.18 12.76 -11.80
N PRO A 133 -10.18 12.66 -10.89
CA PRO A 133 -9.79 13.79 -10.05
C PRO A 133 -9.38 15.00 -10.86
N ASP A 134 -9.73 16.17 -10.35
CA ASP A 134 -9.23 17.44 -10.84
C ASP A 134 -8.49 18.13 -9.69
N TRP A 135 -7.23 17.72 -9.51
CA TRP A 135 -6.37 18.22 -8.45
C TRP A 135 -6.00 19.68 -8.69
N ARG A 136 -6.11 20.47 -7.62
CA ARG A 136 -5.84 21.90 -7.58
C ARG A 136 -4.89 22.20 -6.45
N ALA A 137 -3.79 22.86 -6.79
CA ALA A 137 -2.73 23.16 -5.84
C ALA A 137 -2.98 24.50 -5.14
N LEU A 138 -2.82 24.49 -3.82
CA LEU A 138 -2.76 25.70 -3.01
C LEU A 138 -1.40 26.38 -3.14
N ASP A 139 -0.34 25.57 -3.20
CA ASP A 139 1.03 25.98 -3.44
C ASP A 139 1.79 24.88 -4.21
N THR A 140 2.82 25.29 -4.94
CA THR A 140 3.73 24.41 -5.67
C THR A 140 5.19 24.85 -5.49
N ALA A 141 5.50 25.42 -4.31
CA ALA A 141 6.83 25.93 -4.02
C ALA A 141 7.89 24.80 -4.13
N PRO A 142 9.05 25.06 -4.77
CA PRO A 142 10.12 24.08 -4.84
C PRO A 142 10.60 23.65 -3.44
N GLY A 143 10.92 22.37 -3.27
CA GLY A 143 11.50 21.83 -2.03
C GLY A 143 10.53 21.71 -0.85
N GLN A 144 9.25 22.01 -1.03
CA GLN A 144 8.21 21.84 -0.01
C GLN A 144 7.17 20.81 -0.45
N ASP A 145 6.48 20.20 0.51
CA ASP A 145 5.29 19.39 0.23
C ASP A 145 4.22 20.27 -0.42
N TRP A 146 3.51 19.74 -1.41
CA TRP A 146 2.43 20.48 -2.06
C TRP A 146 1.09 20.07 -1.49
N LEU A 147 0.30 21.07 -1.13
CA LEU A 147 -1.06 20.88 -0.65
C LEU A 147 -2.03 20.98 -1.82
N VAL A 148 -2.82 19.93 -2.05
CA VAL A 148 -3.77 19.87 -3.16
C VAL A 148 -5.16 19.43 -2.69
N LEU A 149 -6.20 19.90 -3.39
CA LEU A 149 -7.58 19.46 -3.23
C LEU A 149 -8.14 18.94 -4.56
N ASP A 150 -9.03 17.96 -4.52
CA ASP A 150 -9.71 17.42 -5.71
C ASP A 150 -11.06 18.10 -5.87
N ARG A 151 -11.15 19.03 -6.82
CA ARG A 151 -12.39 19.77 -7.09
C ARG A 151 -13.55 18.86 -7.47
N ASN A 152 -13.28 17.78 -8.21
CA ASN A 152 -14.31 16.86 -8.69
C ASN A 152 -14.84 15.91 -7.59
N SER A 153 -14.19 15.89 -6.43
CA SER A 153 -14.62 15.09 -5.28
C SER A 153 -15.55 15.81 -4.30
N ALA A 154 -15.78 17.10 -4.50
CA ALA A 154 -16.56 17.91 -3.59
C ALA A 154 -18.03 17.49 -3.62
N ILE A 155 -18.54 17.04 -2.47
CA ILE A 155 -19.94 16.67 -2.26
C ILE A 155 -20.45 17.48 -1.07
N HIS A 156 -21.55 18.20 -1.25
CA HIS A 156 -22.21 18.94 -0.17
C HIS A 156 -23.43 18.15 0.30
N ASP A 157 -23.49 17.87 1.59
CA ASP A 157 -24.54 17.08 2.22
C ASP A 157 -24.85 17.70 3.59
N ASP A 158 -26.09 18.13 3.82
CA ASP A 158 -26.55 18.76 5.07
C ASP A 158 -25.63 19.87 5.63
N GLY A 159 -25.08 20.71 4.75
CA GLY A 159 -24.18 21.81 5.13
C GLY A 159 -22.73 21.39 5.43
N VAL A 160 -22.41 20.11 5.28
CA VAL A 160 -21.07 19.55 5.38
C VAL A 160 -20.49 19.32 3.99
N LEU A 161 -19.30 19.84 3.74
CA LEU A 161 -18.50 19.55 2.55
C LEU A 161 -17.68 18.29 2.78
N LYS A 162 -17.86 17.28 1.93
CA LYS A 162 -16.95 16.15 1.82
C LYS A 162 -16.02 16.36 0.63
N ILE A 163 -14.70 16.40 0.85
CA ILE A 163 -13.69 16.66 -0.20
C ILE A 163 -12.45 15.76 -0.01
N TRP A 164 -11.85 15.32 -1.11
CA TRP A 164 -10.54 14.68 -1.08
C TRP A 164 -9.44 15.74 -1.14
N THR A 165 -8.49 15.62 -0.23
CA THR A 165 -7.27 16.42 -0.19
C THR A 165 -6.07 15.50 -0.30
N SER A 166 -4.93 16.06 -0.72
CA SER A 166 -3.68 15.34 -0.68
C SER A 166 -2.50 16.24 -0.34
N ILE A 167 -1.51 15.64 0.32
CA ILE A 167 -0.16 16.18 0.46
C ILE A 167 0.73 15.41 -0.51
N GLN A 168 1.26 16.09 -1.52
CA GLN A 168 2.28 15.52 -2.42
C GLN A 168 3.66 15.81 -1.85
N LEU A 169 4.33 14.76 -1.40
CA LEU A 169 5.54 14.88 -0.60
C LEU A 169 6.73 15.38 -1.42
N ALA A 170 7.56 16.21 -0.78
CA ALA A 170 8.82 16.65 -1.34
C ALA A 170 9.87 15.56 -1.37
N HIS A 171 9.88 14.74 -0.33
CA HIS A 171 10.72 13.57 -0.19
C HIS A 171 9.84 12.35 0.04
N TYR A 172 10.20 11.20 -0.54
CA TYR A 172 9.50 9.97 -0.22
C TYR A 172 9.53 9.72 1.29
N GLN A 173 8.40 9.37 1.88
CA GLN A 173 8.42 8.84 3.25
C GLN A 173 8.93 7.40 3.18
N ALA A 174 9.95 7.06 3.98
CA ALA A 174 10.34 5.68 4.16
C ALA A 174 9.26 4.95 4.97
N ALA A 175 8.69 3.88 4.42
CA ALA A 175 7.83 2.96 5.16
C ALA A 175 8.50 1.59 5.25
N ALA A 176 8.28 0.88 6.36
CA ALA A 176 8.71 -0.52 6.49
C ALA A 176 8.05 -1.36 5.37
N GLY A 177 8.83 -2.21 4.68
CA GLY A 177 8.33 -3.08 3.61
C GLY A 177 8.40 -2.51 2.19
N TYR A 178 9.50 -1.84 1.82
CA TYR A 178 9.88 -1.43 0.44
C TYR A 178 8.96 -0.43 -0.28
N SER A 179 7.89 0.05 0.35
CA SER A 179 6.97 1.00 -0.30
C SER A 179 7.40 2.44 -0.06
N GLN A 180 7.66 3.17 -1.14
CA GLN A 180 7.96 4.60 -1.09
C GLN A 180 6.66 5.39 -1.15
N VAL A 181 6.39 6.20 -0.14
CA VAL A 181 5.20 7.03 -0.08
C VAL A 181 5.47 8.32 -0.82
N ALA A 182 4.70 8.60 -1.87
CA ALA A 182 4.81 9.86 -2.60
C ALA A 182 3.70 10.83 -2.20
N GLN A 183 2.54 10.31 -1.82
CA GLN A 183 1.35 11.11 -1.56
C GLN A 183 0.60 10.58 -0.34
N LEU A 184 0.04 11.51 0.43
CA LEU A 184 -0.91 11.24 1.49
C LEU A 184 -2.26 11.75 1.01
N HIS A 185 -3.26 10.88 0.91
CA HIS A 185 -4.62 11.22 0.49
C HIS A 185 -5.53 11.16 1.71
N GLU A 186 -6.39 12.15 1.89
CA GLU A 186 -7.33 12.21 3.00
C GLU A 186 -8.70 12.62 2.48
N ARG A 187 -9.74 11.90 2.91
CA ARG A 187 -11.13 12.31 2.69
C ARG A 187 -11.59 13.07 3.92
N LEU A 188 -11.93 14.34 3.75
CA LEU A 188 -12.39 15.19 4.85
C LEU A 188 -13.91 15.40 4.76
N ALA A 189 -14.56 15.47 5.93
CA ALA A 189 -15.85 16.13 6.12
C ALA A 189 -15.63 17.44 6.87
N ILE A 190 -16.16 18.55 6.34
CA ILE A 190 -15.87 19.90 6.80
C ILE A 190 -17.18 20.67 6.95
N ASP A 191 -17.43 21.23 8.13
CA ASP A 191 -18.44 22.27 8.33
C ASP A 191 -17.73 23.63 8.34
N CYS A 192 -17.81 24.32 7.20
CA CYS A 192 -17.14 25.60 7.00
C CYS A 192 -17.74 26.74 7.84
N LYS A 193 -19.01 26.63 8.24
CA LYS A 193 -19.67 27.65 9.08
C LYS A 193 -19.24 27.50 10.54
N GLN A 194 -19.22 26.26 11.03
CA GLN A 194 -18.82 25.95 12.40
C GLN A 194 -17.30 25.85 12.57
N ARG A 195 -16.53 25.90 11.46
CA ARG A 195 -15.07 25.69 11.44
C ARG A 195 -14.68 24.40 12.15
N THR A 196 -15.40 23.33 11.84
CA THR A 196 -15.11 21.99 12.35
C THR A 196 -14.86 21.03 11.19
N PHE A 197 -14.11 19.97 11.44
CA PHE A 197 -13.79 18.96 10.45
C PHE A 197 -13.64 17.59 11.09
N LYS A 198 -13.68 16.53 10.27
CA LYS A 198 -13.18 15.21 10.63
C LYS A 198 -12.59 14.49 9.41
N PRO A 199 -11.52 13.72 9.59
CA PRO A 199 -11.08 12.76 8.59
C PRO A 199 -12.04 11.58 8.51
N LEU A 200 -12.48 11.26 7.31
CA LEU A 200 -13.33 10.10 6.97
C LEU A 200 -12.48 8.91 6.53
N SER A 201 -11.33 9.15 5.91
CA SER A 201 -10.37 8.11 5.54
C SER A 201 -9.00 8.71 5.22
N ASP A 202 -7.96 7.88 5.38
CA ASP A 202 -6.57 8.27 5.11
C ASP A 202 -5.90 7.16 4.32
N PHE A 203 -5.22 7.53 3.24
CA PHE A 203 -4.52 6.63 2.35
C PHE A 203 -3.14 7.14 2.00
N LYS A 204 -2.31 6.17 1.71
CA LYS A 204 -0.88 6.29 1.60
C LYS A 204 -0.54 5.69 0.24
N VAL A 205 -0.02 6.53 -0.62
CA VAL A 205 -0.07 6.37 -2.07
C VAL A 205 1.33 6.55 -2.65
N ASP A 206 1.72 5.68 -3.59
CA ASP A 206 3.02 5.78 -4.28
C ASP A 206 2.97 6.80 -5.43
N ASP A 207 4.08 6.96 -6.17
CA ASP A 207 4.21 7.93 -7.26
C ASP A 207 3.44 7.54 -8.53
N ASN A 208 3.16 6.26 -8.70
CA ASN A 208 2.23 5.73 -9.71
C ASN A 208 0.77 5.81 -9.26
N GLY A 209 0.58 6.27 -8.01
CA GLY A 209 -0.66 6.45 -7.28
C GLY A 209 -1.45 5.20 -6.94
N ARG A 210 -0.73 4.08 -6.83
CA ARG A 210 -1.22 2.87 -6.17
C ARG A 210 -1.26 3.10 -4.67
N VAL A 211 -2.38 2.69 -4.07
CA VAL A 211 -2.55 2.66 -2.61
C VAL A 211 -1.76 1.47 -2.04
N TYR A 212 -1.00 1.68 -0.98
CA TYR A 212 -0.32 0.58 -0.26
C TYR A 212 -0.83 0.41 1.17
N LYS A 213 -1.31 1.48 1.79
CA LYS A 213 -1.87 1.47 3.14
C LYS A 213 -2.99 2.50 3.22
N GLY A 214 -4.00 2.20 4.02
CA GLY A 214 -5.03 3.16 4.36
C GLY A 214 -6.07 2.58 5.28
N LYS A 215 -7.01 3.42 5.68
CA LYS A 215 -8.10 3.06 6.58
C LYS A 215 -9.30 3.99 6.38
N ILE A 216 -10.46 3.49 6.78
CA ILE A 216 -11.67 4.30 6.95
C ILE A 216 -11.81 4.63 8.44
N ASN A 217 -12.13 5.88 8.74
CA ASN A 217 -12.27 6.40 10.08
C ASN A 217 -13.76 6.47 10.48
N LEU A 218 -14.35 5.33 10.83
CA LEU A 218 -15.80 5.21 11.05
C LEU A 218 -16.34 6.02 12.24
N ASN A 219 -15.53 6.17 13.30
CA ASN A 219 -15.99 6.70 14.60
C ASN A 219 -15.34 8.04 14.98
N THR A 220 -14.77 8.78 14.03
CA THR A 220 -14.11 10.05 14.33
C THR A 220 -15.15 11.16 14.52
N PRO A 221 -15.18 11.84 15.68
CA PRO A 221 -16.06 12.99 15.89
C PRO A 221 -15.55 14.22 15.11
N MET A 222 -16.45 15.18 14.87
CA MET A 222 -16.05 16.50 14.37
C MET A 222 -15.19 17.21 15.44
N ALA A 223 -14.08 17.79 15.01
CA ALA A 223 -13.16 18.55 15.84
C ALA A 223 -13.06 20.00 15.35
N PRO A 224 -12.80 20.98 16.24
CA PRO A 224 -12.48 22.35 15.84
C PRO A 224 -11.24 22.39 14.92
N LEU A 225 -11.29 23.26 13.92
CA LEU A 225 -10.18 23.47 12.97
C LEU A 225 -8.84 23.78 13.64
N ALA A 226 -8.85 24.43 14.80
CA ALA A 226 -7.63 24.73 15.56
C ALA A 226 -6.86 23.47 16.03
N GLN A 227 -7.47 22.28 15.99
CA GLN A 227 -6.83 21.02 16.33
C GLN A 227 -6.13 20.35 15.13
N ALA A 228 -6.40 20.80 13.89
CA ALA A 228 -5.67 20.35 12.71
C ALA A 228 -4.22 20.87 12.74
N ASP A 229 -3.30 20.15 12.12
CA ASP A 229 -1.97 20.70 11.85
C ASP A 229 -2.04 21.86 10.84
N ARG A 230 -0.95 22.63 10.70
CA ARG A 230 -0.92 23.81 9.84
C ARG A 230 -1.23 23.48 8.36
N GLY A 231 -0.77 22.35 7.84
CA GLY A 231 -1.02 21.96 6.45
C GLY A 231 -2.49 21.63 6.23
N GLN A 232 -3.06 20.83 7.12
CA GLN A 232 -4.47 20.46 7.09
C GLN A 232 -5.37 21.69 7.32
N GLN A 233 -5.01 22.63 8.20
CA GLN A 233 -5.72 23.89 8.36
C GLN A 233 -5.82 24.66 7.04
N ARG A 234 -4.69 24.81 6.33
CA ARG A 234 -4.65 25.50 5.03
C ARG A 234 -5.51 24.81 3.98
N LEU A 235 -5.49 23.47 3.93
CA LEU A 235 -6.35 22.68 3.04
C LEU A 235 -7.83 22.91 3.34
N ILE A 236 -8.22 22.86 4.62
CA ILE A 236 -9.61 23.08 5.04
C ILE A 236 -10.06 24.51 4.72
N GLU A 237 -9.21 25.50 4.98
CA GLU A 237 -9.52 26.91 4.69
C GLU A 237 -9.68 27.17 3.18
N ALA A 238 -8.86 26.53 2.35
CA ALA A 238 -9.01 26.56 0.89
C ALA A 238 -10.28 25.84 0.42
N ALA A 239 -10.60 24.68 1.02
CA ALA A 239 -11.83 23.94 0.74
C ALA A 239 -13.09 24.70 1.19
N CYS A 240 -12.99 25.64 2.14
CA CYS A 240 -14.11 26.49 2.53
C CYS A 240 -14.31 27.72 1.63
N GLN A 241 -13.44 27.94 0.64
CA GLN A 241 -13.65 28.97 -0.37
C GLN A 241 -14.73 28.55 -1.39
N PRO A 242 -15.38 29.51 -2.09
CA PRO A 242 -16.30 29.20 -3.16
C PRO A 242 -15.65 28.32 -4.24
N ALA A 243 -16.42 27.41 -4.84
CA ALA A 243 -15.92 26.51 -5.88
C ALA A 243 -15.31 27.24 -7.11
N ALA A 244 -15.75 28.46 -7.38
CA ALA A 244 -15.16 29.33 -8.41
C ALA A 244 -13.69 29.68 -8.12
N SER A 245 -13.30 29.80 -6.85
CA SER A 245 -11.92 30.04 -6.44
C SER A 245 -11.03 28.84 -6.73
N TRP A 246 -11.55 27.61 -6.60
CA TRP A 246 -10.79 26.40 -6.93
C TRP A 246 -10.52 26.29 -8.42
N ALA A 247 -11.43 26.78 -9.27
CA ALA A 247 -11.24 26.79 -10.71
C ALA A 247 -10.06 27.69 -11.16
N GLN A 248 -9.70 28.67 -10.35
CA GLN A 248 -8.57 29.58 -10.59
C GLN A 248 -7.24 29.03 -10.06
N MET A 249 -7.28 27.98 -9.23
CA MET A 249 -6.07 27.33 -8.73
C MET A 249 -5.35 26.56 -9.84
N ALA A 250 -4.03 26.58 -9.76
CA ALA A 250 -3.18 25.86 -10.70
C ALA A 250 -3.39 24.34 -10.57
N THR A 251 -3.36 23.65 -11.71
CA THR A 251 -3.18 22.20 -11.70
C THR A 251 -1.74 21.91 -11.25
N PRO A 252 -1.53 21.05 -10.23
CA PRO A 252 -0.18 20.69 -9.82
C PRO A 252 0.54 19.99 -10.99
N PRO A 253 1.81 20.32 -11.26
CA PRO A 253 2.59 19.55 -12.23
C PRO A 253 2.82 18.13 -11.70
N MET A 254 3.19 17.22 -12.59
CA MET A 254 3.62 15.88 -12.16
C MET A 254 4.88 16.00 -11.30
N ARG A 255 4.89 15.32 -10.15
CA ARG A 255 6.01 15.32 -9.21
C ARG A 255 6.54 13.91 -8.99
N THR A 256 7.86 13.79 -9.08
CA THR A 256 8.60 12.68 -8.48
C THR A 256 9.25 13.21 -7.20
N PRO A 257 8.90 12.70 -6.01
CA PRO A 257 9.56 13.10 -4.78
C PRO A 257 11.06 12.84 -4.81
N LEU A 258 11.81 13.62 -4.05
CA LEU A 258 13.23 13.38 -3.81
C LEU A 258 13.40 12.14 -2.91
N PRO A 259 14.60 11.52 -2.90
CA PRO A 259 14.88 10.41 -1.99
C PRO A 259 14.56 10.76 -0.52
N PRO A 260 14.16 9.78 0.32
CA PRO A 260 13.87 10.03 1.72
C PRO A 260 15.01 10.78 2.41
N GLN A 261 14.67 11.82 3.18
CA GLN A 261 15.64 12.45 4.07
C GLN A 261 15.79 11.56 5.31
N LEU A 262 16.98 10.97 5.47
CA LEU A 262 17.32 10.18 6.63
C LEU A 262 18.13 11.03 7.60
N ASP A 263 17.68 11.11 8.84
CA ASP A 263 18.47 11.74 9.89
C ASP A 263 19.71 10.90 10.17
N THR A 264 20.84 11.56 10.44
CA THR A 264 22.05 10.88 10.89
C THR A 264 21.75 10.17 12.23
N PRO A 265 21.87 8.83 12.29
CA PRO A 265 21.63 8.10 13.53
C PRO A 265 22.58 8.59 14.61
N LYS A 266 22.01 8.96 15.77
CA LYS A 266 22.78 9.35 16.94
C LYS A 266 23.10 8.11 17.77
N ALA A 267 24.35 7.94 18.15
CA ALA A 267 24.74 6.87 19.07
C ALA A 267 24.03 7.07 20.42
N ALA A 268 23.55 5.98 21.01
CA ALA A 268 22.91 6.03 22.32
C ALA A 268 23.93 6.52 23.38
N PRO A 269 23.53 7.37 24.35
CA PRO A 269 24.45 7.89 25.35
C PRO A 269 25.21 6.81 26.13
N ALA A 270 24.56 5.67 26.42
CA ALA A 270 25.20 4.54 27.08
C ALA A 270 26.31 3.89 26.25
N VAL A 271 26.15 3.85 24.92
CA VAL A 271 27.19 3.35 24.00
C VAL A 271 28.38 4.31 23.99
N LEU A 272 28.12 5.61 23.93
CA LEU A 272 29.16 6.63 24.01
C LEU A 272 29.93 6.54 25.34
N ALA A 273 29.22 6.42 26.47
CA ALA A 273 29.84 6.26 27.78
C ALA A 273 30.68 4.97 27.90
N ALA A 274 30.23 3.87 27.30
CA ALA A 274 30.99 2.62 27.27
C ALA A 274 32.28 2.75 26.42
N ILE A 275 32.22 3.46 25.28
CA ILE A 275 33.40 3.76 24.46
C ILE A 275 34.39 4.62 25.24
N ASP A 276 33.91 5.66 25.93
CA ASP A 276 34.76 6.54 26.75
C ASP A 276 35.47 5.77 27.87
N ALA A 277 34.79 4.81 28.51
CA ALA A 277 35.35 3.98 29.57
C ALA A 277 36.51 3.08 29.10
N LEU A 278 36.62 2.79 27.80
CA LEU A 278 37.72 2.02 27.23
C LEU A 278 39.04 2.80 27.15
N GLN A 279 39.02 4.12 27.38
CA GLN A 279 40.21 5.00 27.38
C GLN A 279 41.08 4.79 26.13
N LEU A 280 40.44 4.60 24.98
CA LEU A 280 41.14 4.36 23.72
C LEU A 280 41.99 5.59 23.36
N PRO A 281 43.19 5.38 22.77
CA PRO A 281 43.98 6.50 22.26
C PRO A 281 43.19 7.25 21.18
N GLN A 282 43.47 8.54 21.01
CA GLN A 282 42.76 9.34 20.02
C GLN A 282 42.84 8.69 18.62
N PRO A 283 41.72 8.70 17.87
CA PRO A 283 41.71 8.19 16.51
C PRO A 283 42.77 8.90 15.67
N ARG A 284 43.64 8.13 15.03
CA ARG A 284 44.68 8.67 14.15
C ARG A 284 44.13 9.15 12.80
N LEU A 285 42.90 8.76 12.48
CA LEU A 285 42.22 9.08 11.24
C LEU A 285 40.89 9.76 11.57
N THR A 286 40.58 10.81 10.82
CA THR A 286 39.28 11.47 10.89
C THR A 286 38.38 10.87 9.82
N LEU A 287 37.16 10.50 10.19
CA LEU A 287 36.17 10.05 9.22
C LEU A 287 35.55 11.29 8.56
N GLU A 288 35.88 11.54 7.29
CA GLU A 288 35.41 12.73 6.57
C GLU A 288 33.97 12.60 6.05
N ALA A 289 33.58 11.38 5.66
CA ALA A 289 32.24 11.09 5.17
C ALA A 289 31.77 9.71 5.64
N LEU A 290 30.54 9.66 6.14
CA LEU A 290 29.84 8.42 6.42
C LEU A 290 28.71 8.27 5.40
N HIS A 291 28.92 7.37 4.42
CA HIS A 291 27.89 7.02 3.47
C HIS A 291 27.02 5.91 4.05
N TYR A 292 25.82 6.27 4.49
CA TYR A 292 24.82 5.28 4.85
C TYR A 292 24.24 4.68 3.58
N ARG A 293 24.45 3.38 3.38
CA ARG A 293 23.68 2.59 2.44
C ARG A 293 22.63 1.83 3.23
N TYR A 294 21.37 2.15 3.01
CA TYR A 294 20.27 1.43 3.62
C TYR A 294 19.84 0.30 2.69
N ASP A 295 20.30 -0.92 2.97
CA ASP A 295 19.69 -2.10 2.38
C ASP A 295 18.39 -2.37 3.15
N ALA A 296 17.24 -2.12 2.54
CA ALA A 296 15.91 -2.26 3.15
C ALA A 296 15.51 -3.71 3.54
N LEU A 297 16.49 -4.63 3.64
CA LEU A 297 16.33 -6.03 3.97
C LEU A 297 16.22 -6.31 5.49
N VAL A 298 16.46 -5.33 6.36
CA VAL A 298 16.64 -5.58 7.81
C VAL A 298 15.49 -5.02 8.65
N LEU A 299 14.25 -5.46 8.42
CA LEU A 299 13.19 -5.40 9.46
C LEU A 299 12.20 -6.58 9.39
N ASN A 300 12.59 -7.69 8.74
CA ASN A 300 11.91 -8.97 8.92
C ASN A 300 12.65 -9.77 9.99
N GLY A 301 12.35 -9.50 11.26
CA GLY A 301 12.70 -10.43 12.34
C GLY A 301 13.17 -9.79 13.63
N ILE A 302 12.36 -10.00 14.67
CA ILE A 302 12.76 -10.20 16.07
C ILE A 302 13.20 -8.94 16.83
N CYS A 303 12.21 -8.26 17.41
CA CYS A 303 12.34 -7.70 18.76
C CYS A 303 11.14 -8.17 19.58
N GLN A 304 11.21 -9.39 20.14
CA GLN A 304 10.44 -9.69 21.35
C GLN A 304 11.34 -9.41 22.55
N PRO A 305 10.87 -8.68 23.57
CA PRO A 305 11.57 -8.61 24.85
C PRO A 305 11.43 -9.98 25.53
N VAL A 306 12.55 -10.66 25.74
CA VAL A 306 12.63 -11.79 26.67
C VAL A 306 12.37 -11.23 28.06
N ARG A 307 11.32 -11.71 28.73
CA ARG A 307 11.19 -11.65 30.19
C ARG A 307 11.82 -12.89 30.79
#